data_AF-A0A3D4FEP0-F1
#
_entry.id   AF-A0A3D4FEP0-F1
#
_cell.length_a   1.000
_cell.length_b   1.000
_cell.length_c   1.000
_cell.angle_alpha   90.00
_cell.angle_beta   90.00
_cell.angle_gamma   90.00
#
_symmetry.space_group_name_H-M   'P 1'
#
loop_
_entity.id
_entity.type
_entity.pdbx_description
1 polymer ?
#
loop_
_entity_poly.entity_id
_entity_poly.type
_entity_poly.pdbx_seq_one_letter_code
_entity_poly.pdbx_strand_id
1 'polypeptide(L)'
;MQLPNAHQSNNQGRRWTFMIVLALILGWLVWRGFDEDVPSGETSRTTLNPWSTDEGAESAGAPPWLAQEDPVESFLATLPQEQGPEGYVGSASCQECHRSEYGSWHDTYHRTMTQVVSDETVVADFNDVQLDFLGERFTLYRDGDAFMVRIEDTPSEDLPRVDATSQTTPTQPTEGVTLRMGLVTGSHHMQVFWLPAYHGNMQIGFPFTWL
;
A
#
# COMPACT_ATOMS: atom_id res chain seq x y z
N MET A 1 63.47 35.08 -39.68
CA MET A 1 62.50 35.92 -38.96
C MET A 1 62.07 35.17 -37.70
N GLN A 2 62.36 35.80 -36.55
CA GLN A 2 62.07 35.54 -35.12
C GLN A 2 61.34 34.26 -34.63
N LEU A 3 61.95 33.63 -33.60
CA LEU A 3 61.28 33.00 -32.44
C LEU A 3 61.22 34.02 -31.27
N PRO A 4 60.60 33.73 -30.12
CA PRO A 4 59.18 33.47 -29.82
C PRO A 4 58.66 34.48 -28.75
N ASN A 5 57.39 34.41 -28.32
CA ASN A 5 57.07 34.81 -26.94
C ASN A 5 55.81 34.17 -26.36
N ALA A 6 55.93 33.83 -25.09
CA ALA A 6 55.02 33.06 -24.25
C ALA A 6 53.91 33.90 -23.60
N HIS A 7 52.75 33.27 -23.35
CA HIS A 7 52.02 33.26 -22.07
C HIS A 7 50.57 32.79 -22.33
N GLN A 8 50.26 31.52 -22.05
CA GLN A 8 48.88 31.14 -21.73
C GLN A 8 48.82 30.89 -20.22
N SER A 9 48.24 31.84 -19.48
CA SER A 9 47.96 31.68 -18.06
C SER A 9 46.70 30.83 -17.85
N ASN A 10 46.82 29.87 -16.95
CA ASN A 10 45.80 28.94 -16.51
C ASN A 10 44.65 29.66 -15.81
N ASN A 11 43.62 30.04 -16.57
CA ASN A 11 42.40 30.70 -16.06
C ASN A 11 41.20 29.75 -15.90
N GLN A 12 41.36 28.45 -16.24
CA GLN A 12 40.29 27.46 -16.08
C GLN A 12 40.19 26.90 -14.66
N GLY A 13 41.31 26.68 -13.96
CA GLY A 13 41.29 26.14 -12.60
C GLY A 13 40.62 27.04 -11.56
N ARG A 14 40.68 28.37 -11.73
CA ARG A 14 40.14 29.35 -10.79
C ARG A 14 38.61 29.48 -10.83
N ARG A 15 37.95 29.05 -11.91
CA ARG A 15 36.47 29.14 -12.03
C ARG A 15 35.75 27.96 -11.36
N TRP A 16 36.41 26.81 -11.27
CA TRP A 16 35.85 25.61 -10.63
C TRP A 16 35.94 25.66 -9.10
N THR A 17 36.98 26.26 -8.54
CA THR A 17 37.13 26.38 -7.08
C THR A 17 36.07 27.29 -6.44
N PHE A 18 35.64 28.34 -7.14
CA PHE A 18 34.61 29.26 -6.62
C PHE A 18 33.21 28.65 -6.59
N MET A 19 32.85 27.76 -7.52
CA MET A 19 31.52 27.12 -7.53
C MET A 19 31.37 26.04 -6.45
N ILE A 20 32.46 25.33 -6.12
CA ILE A 20 32.44 24.30 -5.07
C ILE A 20 32.27 24.93 -3.68
N VAL A 21 32.93 26.05 -3.40
CA VAL A 21 32.81 26.74 -2.11
C VAL A 21 31.39 27.31 -1.91
N LEU A 22 30.76 27.83 -2.97
CA LEU A 22 29.40 28.37 -2.91
C LEU A 22 28.33 27.28 -2.68
N ALA A 23 28.51 26.09 -3.27
CA ALA A 23 27.66 24.93 -3.03
C ALA A 23 27.78 24.39 -1.60
N LEU A 24 28.99 24.40 -1.02
CA LEU A 24 29.20 23.97 0.37
C LEU A 24 28.60 24.96 1.39
N ILE A 25 28.66 26.28 1.11
CA ILE A 25 28.05 27.30 1.98
C ILE A 25 26.51 27.22 1.93
N LEU A 26 25.92 27.03 0.74
CA LEU A 26 24.47 26.86 0.59
C LEU A 26 23.98 25.53 1.20
N GLY A 27 24.74 24.44 1.06
CA GLY A 27 24.42 23.17 1.71
C GLY A 27 24.48 23.23 3.23
N TRP A 28 25.44 23.99 3.80
CA TRP A 28 25.54 24.18 5.25
C TRP A 28 24.40 25.04 5.82
N LEU A 29 23.90 26.02 5.06
CA LEU A 29 22.75 26.84 5.46
C LEU A 29 21.42 26.06 5.44
N VAL A 30 21.24 25.12 4.52
CA VAL A 30 20.06 24.23 4.47
C VAL A 30 20.07 23.22 5.63
N TRP A 31 21.24 22.72 6.03
CA TRP A 31 21.35 21.74 7.12
C TRP A 31 21.09 22.34 8.51
N ARG A 32 21.34 23.64 8.71
CA ARG A 32 21.09 24.32 10.00
C ARG A 32 19.64 24.70 10.28
N GLY A 33 18.75 24.56 9.30
CA GLY A 33 17.33 24.91 9.46
C GLY A 33 16.43 23.80 10.02
N PHE A 34 16.99 22.64 10.40
CA PHE A 34 16.24 21.42 10.72
C PHE A 34 16.49 20.86 12.13
N ASP A 35 16.93 21.69 13.07
CA ASP A 35 16.80 21.38 14.50
C ASP A 35 15.54 22.10 15.02
N GLU A 36 14.38 21.48 14.81
CA GLU A 36 13.21 21.80 15.63
C GLU A 36 13.42 21.17 17.01
N ASP A 37 13.38 22.00 18.04
CA ASP A 37 13.41 21.60 19.45
C ASP A 37 12.27 20.59 19.73
N VAL A 38 12.61 19.30 19.77
CA VAL A 38 11.73 18.28 20.34
C VAL A 38 11.70 18.48 21.86
N PRO A 39 10.55 18.83 22.49
CA PRO A 39 10.49 18.95 23.93
C PRO A 39 10.69 17.57 24.53
N SER A 40 11.74 17.39 25.32
CA SER A 40 11.91 16.21 26.15
C SER A 40 10.84 16.22 27.25
N GLY A 41 9.69 15.63 26.94
CA GLY A 41 8.67 15.33 27.93
C GLY A 41 9.23 14.34 28.93
N GLU A 42 9.49 14.82 30.14
CA GLU A 42 9.88 14.01 31.29
C GLU A 42 8.70 13.11 31.68
N THR A 43 8.57 11.95 31.05
CA THR A 43 7.70 10.90 31.56
C THR A 43 8.32 10.37 32.83
N SER A 44 7.84 10.86 33.97
CA SER A 44 8.01 10.23 35.27
C SER A 44 7.62 8.77 35.15
N ARG A 45 8.62 7.89 35.04
CA ARG A 45 8.47 6.45 35.10
C ARG A 45 8.15 6.12 36.56
N THR A 46 6.88 6.16 36.92
CA THR A 46 6.39 5.47 38.11
C THR A 46 6.75 4.01 37.93
N THR A 47 7.76 3.56 38.66
CA THR A 47 8.14 2.16 38.75
C THR A 47 7.00 1.39 39.39
N LEU A 48 6.15 0.78 38.57
CA LEU A 48 5.25 -0.28 39.02
C LEU A 48 6.12 -1.51 39.35
N ASN A 49 6.20 -1.84 40.63
CA ASN A 49 6.88 -3.04 41.12
C ASN A 49 6.03 -4.27 40.74
N PRO A 50 6.60 -5.32 40.10
CA PRO A 50 5.82 -6.49 39.65
C PRO A 50 5.29 -7.42 40.76
N TRP A 51 5.45 -7.07 42.05
CA TRP A 51 5.13 -7.97 43.17
C TRP A 51 4.37 -7.31 44.33
N SER A 52 3.49 -6.36 44.06
CA SER A 52 2.48 -5.93 45.05
C SER A 52 1.17 -6.67 44.81
N THR A 53 0.85 -7.65 45.65
CA THR A 53 -0.50 -8.20 45.77
C THR A 53 -1.31 -7.26 46.66
N ASP A 54 -1.89 -6.21 46.08
CA ASP A 54 -3.02 -5.52 46.70
C ASP A 54 -4.29 -6.08 46.07
N GLU A 55 -5.00 -6.87 46.86
CA GLU A 55 -6.31 -7.44 46.57
C GLU A 55 -7.35 -6.32 46.58
N GLY A 56 -7.80 -5.89 45.40
CA GLY A 56 -8.82 -4.84 45.30
C GLY A 56 -9.10 -4.36 43.88
N ALA A 57 -9.25 -5.27 42.92
CA ALA A 57 -9.71 -4.90 41.58
C ALA A 57 -11.24 -4.99 41.50
N GLU A 58 -11.93 -3.94 41.93
CA GLU A 58 -13.24 -3.62 41.37
C GLU A 58 -13.08 -3.43 39.85
N SER A 59 -13.97 -4.05 39.07
CA SER A 59 -13.89 -4.06 37.60
C SER A 59 -14.06 -2.66 37.02
N ALA A 60 -12.95 -1.93 36.90
CA ALA A 60 -12.88 -0.76 36.03
C ALA A 60 -13.07 -1.27 34.59
N GLY A 61 -14.19 -0.89 33.98
CA GLY A 61 -14.45 -1.18 32.57
C GLY A 61 -13.27 -0.75 31.71
N ALA A 62 -12.95 -1.55 30.69
CA ALA A 62 -11.82 -1.29 29.81
C ALA A 62 -11.89 0.15 29.26
N PRO A 63 -10.77 0.89 29.24
CA PRO A 63 -10.75 2.27 28.81
C PRO A 63 -11.14 2.45 27.32
N PRO A 64 -11.59 3.65 26.90
CA PRO A 64 -12.19 3.89 25.58
C PRO A 64 -11.30 3.56 24.37
N TRP A 65 -9.98 3.55 24.56
CA TRP A 65 -8.99 3.19 23.54
C TRP A 65 -8.82 1.67 23.33
N LEU A 66 -9.56 0.84 24.08
CA LEU A 66 -9.69 -0.61 23.87
C LEU A 66 -10.98 -0.98 23.11
N ALA A 67 -11.77 0.00 22.64
CA ALA A 67 -12.81 -0.29 21.67
C ALA A 67 -12.13 -0.81 20.40
N GLN A 68 -12.19 -2.13 20.16
CA GLN A 68 -11.76 -2.73 18.92
C GLN A 68 -12.45 -1.98 17.78
N GLU A 69 -11.65 -1.39 16.89
CA GLU A 69 -12.17 -0.78 15.67
C GLU A 69 -12.98 -1.84 14.92
N ASP A 70 -14.14 -1.47 14.40
CA ASP A 70 -14.99 -2.39 13.66
C ASP A 70 -14.20 -2.89 12.42
N PRO A 71 -13.97 -4.21 12.29
CA PRO A 71 -13.24 -4.78 11.15
C PRO A 71 -13.86 -4.43 9.79
N VAL A 72 -15.17 -4.20 9.75
CA VAL A 72 -15.87 -3.78 8.52
C VAL A 72 -15.54 -2.33 8.20
N GLU A 73 -15.64 -1.43 9.16
CA GLU A 73 -15.36 0.00 8.96
C GLU A 73 -13.88 0.24 8.58
N SER A 74 -12.96 -0.47 9.25
CA SER A 74 -11.53 -0.40 8.90
C SER A 74 -11.27 -0.85 7.46
N PHE A 75 -11.94 -1.92 7.00
CA PHE A 75 -11.87 -2.34 5.60
C PHE A 75 -12.49 -1.32 4.65
N LEU A 76 -13.67 -0.78 4.95
CA LEU A 76 -14.33 0.23 4.10
C LEU A 76 -13.46 1.49 3.93
N ALA A 77 -12.72 1.88 4.96
CA ALA A 77 -11.76 2.99 4.89
C ALA A 77 -10.60 2.74 3.91
N THR A 78 -10.33 1.47 3.55
CA THR A 78 -9.32 1.13 2.53
C THR A 78 -9.85 1.23 1.10
N LEU A 79 -11.16 1.38 0.89
CA LEU A 79 -11.73 1.45 -0.45
C LEU A 79 -11.70 2.90 -0.97
N PRO A 80 -11.37 3.10 -2.26
CA PRO A 80 -11.57 4.39 -2.91
C PRO A 80 -13.02 4.85 -2.80
N GLN A 81 -13.20 6.11 -2.45
CA GLN A 81 -14.51 6.75 -2.37
C GLN A 81 -14.83 7.39 -3.73
N GLU A 82 -16.12 7.48 -4.08
CA GLU A 82 -16.59 8.14 -5.31
C GLU A 82 -16.54 9.68 -5.15
N GLN A 83 -15.33 10.19 -4.98
CA GLN A 83 -15.02 11.61 -4.82
C GLN A 83 -13.80 11.96 -5.66
N GLY A 84 -13.69 13.22 -6.03
CA GLY A 84 -12.57 13.72 -6.84
C GLY A 84 -12.02 15.03 -6.30
N PRO A 85 -11.15 15.70 -7.06
CA PRO A 85 -10.74 17.06 -6.78
C PRO A 85 -11.95 17.99 -6.62
N GLU A 86 -11.73 19.15 -5.99
CA GLU A 86 -12.76 20.19 -5.88
C GLU A 86 -13.41 20.47 -7.24
N GLY A 87 -14.74 20.42 -7.29
CA GLY A 87 -15.51 20.55 -8.53
C GLY A 87 -15.82 19.24 -9.26
N TYR A 88 -15.38 18.08 -8.76
CA TYR A 88 -15.86 16.79 -9.26
C TYR A 88 -17.33 16.57 -8.85
N VAL A 89 -18.23 16.56 -9.83
CA VAL A 89 -19.69 16.46 -9.61
C VAL A 89 -20.28 15.08 -9.93
N GLY A 90 -19.44 14.12 -10.29
CA GLY A 90 -19.87 12.79 -10.73
C GLY A 90 -20.56 12.79 -12.10
N SER A 91 -20.72 11.59 -12.67
CA SER A 91 -21.31 11.42 -14.01
C SER A 91 -22.82 11.70 -14.04
N ALA A 92 -23.54 11.42 -12.94
CA ALA A 92 -24.98 11.60 -12.83
C ALA A 92 -25.42 13.06 -13.06
N SER A 93 -24.61 14.02 -12.63
CA SER A 93 -24.85 15.46 -12.83
C SER A 93 -24.92 15.87 -14.30
N CYS A 94 -24.33 15.08 -15.21
CA CYS A 94 -24.32 15.36 -16.65
C CYS A 94 -25.62 14.91 -17.35
N GLN A 95 -26.38 14.00 -16.73
CA GLN A 95 -27.46 13.26 -17.40
C GLN A 95 -28.58 14.16 -17.92
N GLU A 96 -28.97 15.19 -17.17
CA GLU A 96 -30.15 16.01 -17.51
C GLU A 96 -29.95 16.81 -18.82
N CYS A 97 -28.75 17.35 -19.00
CA CYS A 97 -28.35 18.18 -20.15
C CYS A 97 -27.75 17.36 -21.31
N HIS A 98 -27.02 16.28 -21.01
CA HIS A 98 -26.30 15.45 -21.99
C HIS A 98 -26.88 14.03 -22.08
N ARG A 99 -28.18 13.92 -22.34
CA ARG A 99 -28.91 12.64 -22.28
C ARG A 99 -28.39 11.60 -23.28
N SER A 100 -28.07 12.03 -24.50
CA SER A 100 -27.63 11.11 -25.56
C SER A 100 -26.24 10.55 -25.25
N GLU A 101 -25.32 11.43 -24.85
CA GLU A 101 -23.95 11.07 -24.50
C GLU A 101 -23.94 10.20 -23.24
N TYR A 102 -24.65 10.63 -22.20
CA TYR A 102 -24.82 9.86 -20.97
C TYR A 102 -25.39 8.48 -21.26
N GLY A 103 -26.48 8.39 -22.04
CA GLY A 103 -27.08 7.10 -22.42
C GLY A 103 -26.08 6.20 -23.15
N SER A 104 -25.40 6.72 -24.17
CA SER A 104 -24.43 5.95 -24.94
C SER A 104 -23.24 5.47 -24.09
N TRP A 105 -22.72 6.30 -23.20
CA TRP A 105 -21.65 5.94 -22.26
C TRP A 105 -22.16 4.93 -21.22
N HIS A 106 -23.38 5.16 -20.71
CA HIS A 106 -24.01 4.32 -19.71
C HIS A 106 -24.30 2.92 -20.27
N ASP A 107 -24.42 2.74 -21.59
CA ASP A 107 -24.56 1.40 -22.16
C ASP A 107 -23.21 0.67 -22.35
N THR A 108 -22.08 1.32 -22.02
CA THR A 108 -20.75 0.70 -22.10
C THR A 108 -20.27 0.12 -20.77
N TYR A 109 -19.30 -0.78 -20.86
CA TYR A 109 -18.59 -1.34 -19.70
C TYR A 109 -17.71 -0.32 -18.96
N HIS A 110 -17.42 0.84 -19.57
CA HIS A 110 -16.55 1.84 -18.94
C HIS A 110 -17.11 2.36 -17.62
N ARG A 111 -18.43 2.46 -17.49
CA ARG A 111 -19.07 2.94 -16.25
C ARG A 111 -18.96 1.94 -15.10
N THR A 112 -18.87 0.64 -15.42
CA THR A 112 -18.82 -0.47 -14.46
C THR A 112 -17.47 -1.16 -14.46
N MET A 113 -16.43 -0.50 -14.99
CA MET A 113 -15.13 -1.12 -15.19
C MET A 113 -14.48 -1.48 -13.86
N THR A 114 -14.54 -0.60 -12.85
CA THR A 114 -14.04 -0.86 -11.50
C THR A 114 -15.19 -0.75 -10.52
N GLN A 115 -15.42 -1.78 -9.72
CA GLN A 115 -16.51 -1.87 -8.77
C GLN A 115 -16.00 -2.44 -7.45
N VAL A 116 -16.75 -2.24 -6.37
CA VAL A 116 -16.52 -2.96 -5.11
C VAL A 116 -16.84 -4.44 -5.31
N VAL A 117 -16.06 -5.31 -4.67
CA VAL A 117 -16.29 -6.74 -4.67
C VAL A 117 -17.60 -7.08 -3.95
N SER A 118 -18.51 -7.74 -4.66
CA SER A 118 -19.80 -8.23 -4.15
C SER A 118 -20.29 -9.44 -4.95
N ASP A 119 -21.38 -10.06 -4.52
CA ASP A 119 -22.00 -11.20 -5.24
C ASP A 119 -22.44 -10.83 -6.66
N GLU A 120 -22.78 -9.56 -6.90
CA GLU A 120 -23.19 -9.06 -8.21
C GLU A 120 -22.02 -8.75 -9.16
N THR A 121 -20.83 -8.50 -8.60
CA THR A 121 -19.67 -8.04 -9.38
C THR A 121 -18.64 -9.14 -9.60
N VAL A 122 -18.58 -10.16 -8.74
CA VAL A 122 -17.60 -11.25 -8.82
C VAL A 122 -18.07 -12.40 -9.70
N VAL A 123 -17.21 -12.79 -10.65
CA VAL A 123 -17.40 -13.96 -11.52
C VAL A 123 -16.49 -15.13 -11.12
N ALA A 124 -15.36 -14.82 -10.47
CA ALA A 124 -14.41 -15.81 -9.99
C ALA A 124 -15.00 -16.74 -8.91
N ASP A 125 -14.50 -17.97 -8.86
CA ASP A 125 -14.85 -18.95 -7.84
C ASP A 125 -14.04 -18.73 -6.55
N PHE A 126 -14.74 -18.67 -5.41
CA PHE A 126 -14.20 -18.54 -4.05
C PHE A 126 -14.60 -19.73 -3.17
N ASN A 127 -14.78 -20.92 -3.74
CA ASN A 127 -15.00 -22.16 -3.00
C ASN A 127 -13.66 -22.88 -2.75
N ASP A 128 -12.79 -22.29 -1.94
CA ASP A 128 -11.46 -22.81 -1.56
C ASP A 128 -10.53 -23.07 -2.76
N VAL A 129 -10.54 -22.15 -3.73
CA VAL A 129 -9.71 -22.24 -4.94
C VAL A 129 -8.25 -21.92 -4.60
N GLN A 130 -7.34 -22.82 -4.96
CA GLN A 130 -5.90 -22.64 -4.76
C GLN A 130 -5.21 -22.30 -6.08
N LEU A 131 -4.42 -21.23 -6.07
CA LEU A 131 -3.64 -20.76 -7.21
C LEU A 131 -2.19 -20.52 -6.76
N ASP A 132 -1.21 -20.98 -7.54
CA ASP A 132 0.21 -20.79 -7.22
C ASP A 132 0.84 -19.77 -8.19
N PHE A 133 1.59 -18.81 -7.67
CA PHE A 133 2.34 -17.83 -8.46
C PHE A 133 3.60 -17.36 -7.72
N LEU A 134 4.75 -17.37 -8.41
CA LEU A 134 6.05 -16.92 -7.88
C LEU A 134 6.47 -17.54 -6.53
N GLY A 135 6.06 -18.79 -6.26
CA GLY A 135 6.40 -19.50 -5.02
C GLY A 135 5.49 -19.15 -3.83
N GLU A 136 4.39 -18.44 -4.09
CA GLU A 136 3.30 -18.19 -3.14
C GLU A 136 2.05 -18.94 -3.58
N ARG A 137 1.30 -19.46 -2.61
CA ARG A 137 -0.03 -20.03 -2.76
C ARG A 137 -1.08 -19.02 -2.33
N PHE A 138 -2.08 -18.85 -3.18
CA PHE A 138 -3.23 -17.99 -2.98
C PHE A 138 -4.48 -18.88 -2.84
N THR A 139 -5.05 -18.93 -1.65
CA THR A 139 -6.30 -19.65 -1.38
C THR A 139 -7.46 -18.65 -1.33
N LEU A 140 -8.37 -18.73 -2.29
CA LEU A 140 -9.56 -17.88 -2.42
C LEU A 140 -10.76 -18.55 -1.76
N TYR A 141 -11.36 -17.86 -0.80
CA TYR A 141 -12.49 -18.40 -0.04
C TYR A 141 -13.48 -17.33 0.40
N ARG A 142 -14.65 -17.75 0.88
CA ARG A 142 -15.67 -16.88 1.48
C ARG A 142 -15.62 -16.95 2.99
N ASP A 143 -15.71 -15.79 3.64
CA ASP A 143 -16.01 -15.66 5.07
C ASP A 143 -17.26 -14.78 5.24
N GLY A 144 -18.43 -15.43 5.35
CA GLY A 144 -19.71 -14.75 5.22
C GLY A 144 -19.85 -14.02 3.87
N ASP A 145 -20.04 -12.71 3.94
CA ASP A 145 -20.16 -11.83 2.76
C ASP A 145 -18.80 -11.34 2.25
N ALA A 146 -17.71 -11.67 2.93
CA ALA A 146 -16.37 -11.26 2.55
C ALA A 146 -15.75 -12.26 1.56
N PHE A 147 -15.17 -11.72 0.50
CA PHE A 147 -14.30 -12.44 -0.43
C PHE A 147 -12.86 -12.33 0.07
N MET A 148 -12.26 -13.46 0.43
CA MET A 148 -10.99 -13.53 1.12
C MET A 148 -9.93 -14.17 0.24
N VAL A 149 -8.68 -13.76 0.45
CA VAL A 149 -7.50 -14.49 -0.01
C VAL A 149 -6.58 -14.74 1.17
N ARG A 150 -6.09 -15.98 1.28
CA ARG A 150 -4.93 -16.31 2.10
C ARG A 150 -3.73 -16.47 1.19
N ILE A 151 -2.64 -15.79 1.49
CA ILE A 151 -1.39 -15.84 0.76
C ILE A 151 -0.32 -16.41 1.68
N GLU A 152 0.30 -17.50 1.27
CA GLU A 152 1.30 -18.23 2.04
C GLU A 152 2.41 -18.72 1.11
N ASP A 153 3.59 -19.04 1.67
CA ASP A 153 4.64 -19.69 0.88
C ASP A 153 4.12 -21.01 0.30
N THR A 154 4.37 -21.27 -0.98
CA THR A 154 4.02 -22.57 -1.58
C THR A 154 4.78 -23.67 -0.80
N PRO A 155 4.09 -24.71 -0.31
CA PRO A 155 4.72 -25.80 0.43
C PRO A 155 5.89 -26.39 -0.35
N SER A 156 7.00 -26.63 0.36
CA SER A 156 8.25 -27.12 -0.27
C SER A 156 8.10 -28.43 -1.05
N GLU A 157 7.10 -29.24 -0.72
CA GLU A 157 6.76 -30.49 -1.39
C GLU A 157 6.09 -30.29 -2.76
N ASP A 158 5.49 -29.12 -3.01
CA ASP A 158 4.86 -28.75 -4.28
C ASP A 158 5.81 -27.95 -5.20
N LEU A 159 6.96 -27.50 -4.69
CA LEU A 159 7.95 -26.75 -5.47
C LEU A 159 8.75 -27.69 -6.40
N PRO A 160 9.11 -27.24 -7.63
CA PRO A 160 10.05 -27.97 -8.47
C PRO A 160 11.35 -28.22 -7.71
N ARG A 161 11.81 -29.48 -7.69
CA ARG A 161 13.07 -29.85 -7.06
C ARG A 161 14.23 -29.13 -7.75
N VAL A 162 14.67 -28.03 -7.16
CA VAL A 162 15.96 -27.43 -7.48
C VAL A 162 17.05 -28.28 -6.83
N ASP A 163 18.11 -28.61 -7.56
CA ASP A 163 19.26 -29.37 -7.03
C ASP A 163 19.90 -28.58 -5.87
N ALA A 164 19.50 -28.91 -4.65
CA ALA A 164 19.86 -28.18 -3.45
C ALA A 164 21.28 -28.53 -2.98
N THR A 165 22.27 -27.74 -3.42
CA THR A 165 23.59 -27.67 -2.75
C THR A 165 23.66 -26.59 -1.67
N SER A 166 22.54 -25.96 -1.31
CA SER A 166 22.46 -25.01 -0.21
C SER A 166 21.29 -25.38 0.70
N GLN A 167 21.61 -26.06 1.80
CA GLN A 167 20.69 -26.24 2.92
C GLN A 167 20.59 -24.91 3.66
N THR A 168 19.51 -24.17 3.42
CA THR A 168 19.07 -23.12 4.33
C THR A 168 18.01 -23.72 5.24
N THR A 169 18.22 -23.57 6.55
CA THR A 169 17.35 -24.03 7.64
C THR A 169 15.87 -23.72 7.36
N PRO A 170 14.91 -24.62 7.68
CA PRO A 170 13.49 -24.29 7.61
C PRO A 170 13.19 -23.18 8.61
N THR A 171 13.03 -21.95 8.13
CA THR A 171 12.28 -20.93 8.85
C THR A 171 10.86 -21.48 9.03
N GLN A 172 10.29 -21.33 10.23
CA GLN A 172 8.89 -21.72 10.49
C GLN A 172 7.99 -21.19 9.37
N PRO A 173 6.93 -21.93 8.95
CA PRO A 173 5.99 -21.41 7.97
C PRO A 173 5.57 -20.03 8.43
N THR A 174 5.81 -19.02 7.60
CA THR A 174 5.27 -17.70 7.85
C THR A 174 3.75 -17.91 7.95
N GLU A 175 3.15 -17.48 9.07
CA GLU A 175 1.70 -17.49 9.20
C GLU A 175 1.19 -16.62 8.04
N GLY A 176 0.59 -17.26 7.03
CA GLY A 176 0.23 -16.60 5.78
C GLY A 176 -0.63 -15.36 6.04
N VAL A 177 -0.57 -14.39 5.13
CA VAL A 177 -1.39 -13.18 5.25
C VAL A 177 -2.79 -13.43 4.70
N THR A 178 -3.81 -13.06 5.48
CA THR A 178 -5.20 -13.10 5.02
C THR A 178 -5.69 -11.68 4.74
N LEU A 179 -6.25 -11.46 3.55
CA LEU A 179 -6.74 -10.16 3.10
C LEU A 179 -8.16 -10.30 2.55
N ARG A 180 -9.01 -9.30 2.84
CA ARG A 180 -10.29 -9.13 2.16
C ARG A 180 -10.07 -8.42 0.83
N MET A 181 -10.66 -8.94 -0.24
CA MET A 181 -10.61 -8.31 -1.57
C MET A 181 -11.47 -7.06 -1.62
N GLY A 182 -10.91 -5.97 -2.15
CA GLY A 182 -11.54 -4.66 -2.13
C GLY A 182 -12.33 -4.36 -3.39
N LEU A 183 -11.62 -4.34 -4.51
CA LEU A 183 -12.17 -3.95 -5.80
C LEU A 183 -12.01 -5.05 -6.83
N VAL A 184 -12.85 -4.95 -7.84
CA VAL A 184 -12.81 -5.80 -9.01
C VAL A 184 -12.84 -4.91 -10.25
N THR A 185 -11.91 -5.15 -11.16
CA THR A 185 -11.89 -4.50 -12.47
C THR A 185 -12.23 -5.51 -13.55
N GLY A 186 -13.35 -5.29 -14.24
CA GLY A 186 -13.83 -6.12 -15.33
C GLY A 186 -13.71 -5.42 -16.68
N SER A 187 -13.30 -6.17 -17.70
CA SER A 187 -13.60 -5.84 -19.10
C SER A 187 -14.55 -6.89 -19.67
N HIS A 188 -14.99 -6.72 -20.91
CA HIS A 188 -15.96 -7.59 -21.58
C HIS A 188 -15.72 -9.11 -21.42
N HIS A 189 -14.46 -9.54 -21.27
CA HIS A 189 -14.05 -10.95 -21.27
C HIS A 189 -13.03 -11.24 -20.17
N MET A 190 -12.84 -10.33 -19.21
CA MET A 190 -11.84 -10.54 -18.18
C MET A 190 -12.18 -9.86 -16.87
N GLN A 191 -11.71 -10.42 -15.77
CA GLN A 191 -11.84 -9.83 -14.44
C GLN A 191 -10.52 -9.96 -13.66
N VAL A 192 -10.08 -8.85 -13.08
CA VAL A 192 -8.93 -8.77 -12.16
C VAL A 192 -9.38 -8.18 -10.83
N PHE A 193 -8.70 -8.55 -9.75
CA PHE A 193 -9.01 -8.09 -8.41
C PHE A 193 -7.95 -7.13 -7.89
N TRP A 194 -8.32 -6.38 -6.86
CA TRP A 194 -7.44 -5.48 -6.14
C TRP A 194 -7.54 -5.71 -4.65
N LEU A 195 -6.38 -5.69 -4.00
CA LEU A 195 -6.24 -5.84 -2.56
C LEU A 195 -5.90 -4.49 -1.92
N PRO A 196 -6.42 -4.18 -0.73
CA PRO A 196 -5.92 -3.09 0.08
C PRO A 196 -4.40 -3.18 0.28
N ALA A 197 -3.71 -2.07 0.13
CA ALA A 197 -2.27 -1.96 0.33
C ALA A 197 -1.92 -1.21 1.63
N TYR A 198 -0.67 -0.79 1.77
CA TYR A 198 -0.09 -0.33 3.04
C TYR A 198 -0.69 0.97 3.62
N HIS A 199 -1.32 1.82 2.79
CA HIS A 199 -1.72 3.17 3.20
C HIS A 199 -3.05 3.61 2.61
N GLY A 200 -3.95 4.08 3.48
CA GLY A 200 -5.21 4.70 3.10
C GLY A 200 -6.00 3.81 2.13
N ASN A 201 -6.37 4.38 0.98
CA ASN A 201 -7.12 3.70 -0.06
C ASN A 201 -6.26 3.16 -1.22
N MET A 202 -4.95 3.00 -1.01
CA MET A 202 -4.06 2.39 -2.00
C MET A 202 -4.46 0.95 -2.26
N GLN A 203 -4.43 0.55 -3.54
CA GLN A 203 -4.79 -0.78 -4.00
C GLN A 203 -3.62 -1.41 -4.76
N ILE A 204 -3.36 -2.70 -4.52
CA ILE A 204 -2.38 -3.49 -5.27
C ILE A 204 -3.10 -4.53 -6.14
N GLY A 205 -2.60 -4.71 -7.37
CA GLY A 205 -3.20 -5.63 -8.32
C GLY A 205 -3.03 -7.09 -7.89
N PHE A 206 -4.11 -7.85 -7.93
CA PHE A 206 -4.09 -9.30 -7.74
C PHE A 206 -3.50 -9.97 -9.00
N PRO A 207 -2.60 -10.96 -8.87
CA PRO A 207 -1.80 -11.43 -10.02
C PRO A 207 -2.57 -12.36 -10.98
N PHE A 208 -3.81 -12.72 -10.66
CA PHE A 208 -4.62 -13.61 -11.48
C PHE A 208 -5.75 -12.88 -12.20
N THR A 209 -6.13 -13.41 -13.36
CA THR A 209 -7.20 -12.89 -14.21
C THR A 209 -8.17 -14.02 -14.54
N TRP A 210 -9.46 -13.74 -14.47
CA TRP A 210 -10.53 -14.65 -14.87
C TRP A 210 -11.07 -14.24 -16.23
N LEU A 211 -11.53 -15.20 -17.04
CA LEU A 211 -12.10 -15.01 -18.38
C LEU A 211 -13.57 -15.42 -18.42
#